data_AF-T0G8Y2-F1
#
_entry.id   AF-T0G8Y2-F1
#
_cell.length_a   1.000
_cell.length_b   1.000
_cell.length_c   1.000
_cell.angle_alpha   90.00
_cell.angle_beta   90.00
_cell.angle_gamma   90.00
#
_symmetry.space_group_name_H-M   'P 1'
#
loop_
_entity.id
_entity.type
_entity.pdbx_description
1 polymer ?
#
loop_
_entity_poly.entity_id
_entity_poly.type
_entity_poly.pdbx_seq_one_letter_code
_entity_poly.pdbx_strand_id
1 'polypeptide(L)'
;MSPNDKEESKKEHFVLKGDAADAFFRRIVERNTKASAERLADAKKEAERRGKEPFDLEKLERLYDTRKDTEGRVDPFEVRHTHYEDLYYTYDRNIMTLEEFVIFLERTNHW
;
A
#
# COMPACT_ATOMS: atom_id res chain seq x y z
N MET A 1 48.34 -3.11 18.12
CA MET A 1 46.97 -3.60 18.32
C MET A 1 46.20 -2.46 18.94
N SER A 2 45.42 -1.72 18.14
CA SER A 2 44.65 -0.57 18.63
C SER A 2 43.27 -1.01 19.10
N PRO A 3 42.83 -0.58 20.30
CA PRO A 3 41.51 -0.89 20.84
C PRO A 3 40.49 0.04 20.19
N ASN A 4 39.94 -0.35 19.04
CA ASN A 4 38.82 0.36 18.42
C ASN A 4 37.66 -0.58 18.07
N ASP A 5 37.68 -1.79 18.62
CA ASP A 5 36.56 -2.72 18.59
C ASP A 5 35.70 -2.47 19.83
N LYS A 6 34.39 -2.32 19.61
CA LYS A 6 33.29 -2.32 20.60
C LYS A 6 32.78 -0.96 21.09
N GLU A 7 32.37 -0.12 20.15
CA GLU A 7 31.24 0.79 20.40
C GLU A 7 30.14 0.56 19.36
N GLU A 8 29.80 -0.72 19.14
CA GLU A 8 28.49 -1.07 18.60
C GLU A 8 27.44 -0.71 19.65
N SER A 9 26.83 0.47 19.45
CA SER A 9 25.60 0.92 20.09
C SER A 9 24.59 -0.24 20.13
N LYS A 10 24.51 -0.93 21.27
CA LYS A 10 23.41 -1.84 21.59
C LYS A 10 22.13 -1.01 21.53
N LYS A 11 21.38 -1.12 20.44
CA LYS A 11 20.00 -0.65 20.40
C LYS A 11 19.21 -1.53 21.37
N GLU A 12 19.05 -1.08 22.60
CA GLU A 12 18.17 -1.74 23.54
C GLU A 12 16.74 -1.68 22.98
N HIS A 13 16.19 -2.85 22.65
CA HIS A 13 14.80 -2.98 22.24
C HIS A 13 13.92 -2.98 23.49
N PHE A 14 13.32 -1.83 23.79
CA PHE A 14 12.33 -1.73 24.86
C PHE A 14 10.97 -2.25 24.39
N VAL A 15 10.41 -3.21 25.12
CA VAL A 15 9.05 -3.71 24.88
C VAL A 15 8.06 -2.80 25.60
N LEU A 16 7.28 -2.03 24.85
CA LEU A 16 6.17 -1.24 25.37
C LEU A 16 5.00 -2.17 25.75
N LYS A 17 4.30 -1.86 26.84
CA LYS A 17 3.13 -2.62 27.33
C LYS A 17 2.03 -1.67 27.79
N GLY A 18 0.79 -2.17 27.84
CA GLY A 18 -0.38 -1.43 28.31
C GLY A 18 -0.55 -0.09 27.61
N ASP A 19 -0.92 0.94 28.37
CA ASP A 19 -1.19 2.28 27.84
C ASP A 19 -0.05 2.87 27.01
N ALA A 20 1.21 2.54 27.33
CA ALA A 20 2.37 2.99 26.57
C ALA A 20 2.45 2.33 25.18
N ALA A 21 2.08 1.06 25.07
CA ALA A 21 1.96 0.38 23.78
C ALA A 21 0.80 0.95 22.98
N ASP A 22 -0.35 1.19 23.60
CA ASP A 22 -1.54 1.73 22.93
C ASP A 22 -1.31 3.16 22.42
N ALA A 23 -0.70 4.02 23.23
CA ALA A 23 -0.35 5.38 22.83
C ALA A 23 0.66 5.39 21.67
N PHE A 24 1.66 4.50 21.72
CA PHE A 24 2.61 4.35 20.63
C PHE A 24 1.94 3.82 19.35
N PHE A 25 1.08 2.81 19.47
CA PHE A 25 0.32 2.25 18.36
C PHE A 25 -0.54 3.32 17.68
N ARG A 26 -1.33 4.09 18.44
CA ARG A 26 -2.14 5.21 17.91
C ARG A 26 -1.29 6.20 17.12
N ARG A 27 -0.13 6.60 17.67
CA ARG A 27 0.80 7.52 16.99
C ARG A 27 1.35 6.94 15.69
N ILE A 28 1.68 5.65 15.67
CA ILE A 28 2.17 4.98 14.45
C ILE A 28 1.06 4.89 13.41
N VAL A 29 -0.17 4.53 13.81
CA VAL A 29 -1.34 4.50 12.93
C VAL A 29 -1.57 5.87 12.31
N GLU A 30 -1.69 6.93 13.12
CA GLU A 30 -1.89 8.31 12.61
C GLU A 30 -0.79 8.73 11.63
N ARG A 31 0.48 8.49 11.99
CA ARG A 31 1.62 8.82 11.13
C ARG A 31 1.54 8.08 9.80
N ASN A 32 1.29 6.78 9.84
CA ASN A 32 1.26 5.95 8.65
C ASN A 32 0.05 6.26 7.78
N THR A 33 -1.13 6.49 8.37
CA THR A 33 -2.33 6.93 7.63
C THR A 33 -2.07 8.24 6.90
N LYS A 34 -1.46 9.23 7.58
CA LYS A 34 -1.10 10.51 6.95
C LYS A 34 -0.10 10.31 5.80
N ALA A 35 0.98 9.57 6.05
CA ALA A 35 1.99 9.32 5.03
C ALA A 35 1.44 8.54 3.81
N SER A 36 0.54 7.59 4.04
CA SER A 36 -0.14 6.85 2.97
C SER A 36 -1.03 7.75 2.13
N ALA A 37 -1.80 8.65 2.76
CA ALA A 37 -2.64 9.61 2.06
C ALA A 37 -1.82 10.60 1.22
N GLU A 38 -0.71 11.12 1.75
CA GLU A 38 0.21 12.01 1.02
C GLU A 38 0.83 11.28 -0.18
N ARG A 39 1.33 10.06 0.03
CA ARG A 39 1.90 9.22 -1.04
C ARG A 39 0.90 8.96 -2.16
N LEU A 40 -0.35 8.63 -1.83
CA LEU A 40 -1.39 8.38 -2.82
C LEU A 40 -1.75 9.66 -3.59
N ALA A 41 -1.87 10.80 -2.90
CA ALA A 41 -2.15 12.08 -3.54
C ALA A 41 -1.06 12.49 -4.52
N ASP A 42 0.22 12.32 -4.15
CA ASP A 42 1.35 12.62 -5.01
C ASP A 42 1.43 11.66 -6.21
N ALA A 43 1.13 10.37 -5.99
CA ALA A 43 1.07 9.39 -7.06
C ALA A 43 -0.05 9.71 -8.08
N LYS A 44 -1.23 10.15 -7.61
CA LYS A 44 -2.33 10.59 -8.48
C LYS A 44 -1.96 11.82 -9.32
N LYS A 45 -1.30 12.82 -8.71
CA LYS A 45 -0.82 14.02 -9.44
C LYS A 45 0.20 13.66 -10.53
N GLU A 46 1.15 12.79 -10.20
CA GLU A 46 2.15 12.33 -11.17
C GLU A 46 1.52 11.50 -12.29
N ALA A 47 0.55 10.65 -11.96
CA ALA A 47 -0.23 9.88 -12.93
C ALA A 47 -0.99 10.80 -13.90
N GLU A 48 -1.66 11.83 -13.39
CA GLU A 48 -2.34 12.84 -14.20
C GLU A 48 -1.36 13.56 -15.13
N ARG A 49 -0.20 14.00 -14.60
CA ARG A 49 0.85 14.66 -15.40
C ARG A 49 1.35 13.79 -16.56
N ARG A 50 1.36 12.48 -16.38
CA ARG A 50 1.79 11.49 -17.39
C ARG A 50 0.67 11.05 -18.33
N GLY A 51 -0.57 11.48 -18.11
CA GLY A 51 -1.73 11.02 -18.87
C GLY A 51 -2.09 9.56 -18.60
N LYS A 52 -1.79 9.04 -17.41
CA LYS A 52 -2.22 7.72 -16.97
C LYS A 52 -3.75 7.69 -16.90
N GLU A 53 -4.34 6.60 -17.36
CA GLU A 53 -5.78 6.38 -17.30
C GLU A 53 -6.27 6.51 -15.84
N PRO A 54 -7.35 7.28 -15.57
CA PRO A 54 -7.96 7.35 -14.25
C PRO A 54 -8.42 5.97 -13.77
N PHE A 55 -8.27 5.70 -12.48
CA PHE A 55 -8.77 4.48 -11.89
C PHE A 55 -10.31 4.44 -11.92
N ASP A 56 -10.86 3.30 -12.32
CA ASP A 56 -12.29 3.01 -12.33
C ASP A 56 -12.48 1.55 -11.93
N LEU A 57 -13.02 1.32 -10.73
CA LEU A 57 -13.25 -0.03 -10.21
C LEU A 57 -14.27 -0.80 -11.05
N GLU A 58 -15.33 -0.15 -11.55
CA GLU A 58 -16.33 -0.85 -12.36
C GLU A 58 -15.75 -1.28 -13.70
N LYS A 59 -14.90 -0.44 -14.32
CA LYS A 59 -14.17 -0.83 -15.54
C LYS A 59 -13.20 -1.97 -15.25
N LEU A 60 -12.46 -1.93 -14.14
CA LEU A 60 -11.57 -3.00 -13.71
C LEU A 60 -12.33 -4.33 -13.49
N GLU A 61 -13.48 -4.28 -12.80
CA GLU A 61 -14.29 -5.45 -12.47
C GLU A 61 -14.90 -6.15 -13.71
N ARG A 62 -14.93 -5.48 -14.86
CA ARG A 62 -15.30 -6.11 -16.14
C ARG A 62 -14.17 -6.94 -16.76
N LEU A 63 -12.93 -6.65 -16.38
CA LEU A 63 -11.72 -7.30 -16.91
C LEU A 63 -11.15 -8.32 -15.93
N TYR A 64 -11.34 -8.11 -14.63
CA TYR A 64 -10.71 -8.87 -13.57
C TYR A 64 -11.65 -9.04 -12.37
N ASP A 65 -11.70 -10.25 -11.81
CA ASP A 65 -12.54 -10.54 -10.64
C ASP A 65 -11.84 -10.10 -9.35
N THR A 66 -12.11 -8.86 -8.93
CA THR A 66 -11.61 -8.25 -7.69
C THR A 66 -12.16 -8.89 -6.41
N ARG A 67 -13.06 -9.88 -6.52
CA ARG A 67 -13.67 -10.57 -5.38
C ARG A 67 -12.96 -11.88 -5.04
N LYS A 68 -12.14 -12.40 -5.96
CA LYS A 68 -11.43 -13.69 -5.79
C LYS A 68 -10.47 -13.71 -4.61
N ASP A 69 -9.95 -12.55 -4.22
CA ASP A 69 -8.91 -12.43 -3.18
C ASP A 69 -9.47 -12.65 -1.76
N THR A 70 -10.79 -12.83 -1.66
CA THR A 70 -11.48 -13.03 -0.39
C THR A 70 -12.00 -14.47 -0.32
N GLU A 71 -11.62 -15.22 0.71
CA GLU A 71 -12.02 -16.62 0.96
C GLU A 71 -13.55 -16.76 1.20
N GLY A 72 -14.36 -16.50 0.17
CA GLY A 72 -15.82 -16.49 0.23
C GLY A 72 -16.45 -15.22 0.80
N ARG A 73 -15.71 -14.12 1.01
CA ARG A 73 -16.22 -12.88 1.62
C ARG A 73 -16.00 -11.66 0.74
N VAL A 74 -16.97 -11.29 -0.09
CA VAL A 74 -16.86 -10.08 -0.91
C VAL A 74 -16.78 -8.84 -0.01
N ASP A 75 -15.61 -8.19 0.01
CA ASP A 75 -15.44 -6.91 0.70
C ASP A 75 -16.39 -5.84 0.15
N PRO A 76 -16.84 -4.86 0.94
CA PRO A 76 -17.65 -3.76 0.45
C PRO A 76 -16.99 -3.00 -0.72
N PHE A 77 -17.79 -2.40 -1.60
CA PHE A 77 -17.29 -1.66 -2.78
C PHE A 77 -16.20 -0.64 -2.41
N GLU A 78 -16.44 0.19 -1.40
CA GLU A 78 -15.49 1.23 -0.97
C GLU A 78 -14.14 0.67 -0.52
N VAL A 79 -14.15 -0.51 0.11
CA VAL A 79 -12.94 -1.19 0.57
C VAL A 79 -12.15 -1.69 -0.64
N ARG A 80 -12.82 -2.36 -1.59
CA ARG A 80 -12.17 -2.81 -2.85
C ARG A 80 -11.66 -1.62 -3.66
N HIS A 81 -12.46 -0.55 -3.77
CA HIS A 81 -12.10 0.64 -4.51
C HIS A 81 -10.83 1.25 -3.94
N THR A 82 -10.80 1.50 -2.63
CA THR A 82 -9.62 2.05 -1.96
C THR A 82 -8.39 1.16 -2.14
N HIS A 83 -8.55 -0.16 -2.01
CA HIS A 83 -7.45 -1.11 -2.13
C HIS A 83 -6.83 -1.11 -3.53
N TYR A 84 -7.63 -1.33 -4.57
CA TYR A 84 -7.13 -1.40 -5.94
C TYR A 84 -6.72 -0.03 -6.48
N GLU A 85 -7.35 1.06 -6.04
CA GLU A 85 -6.91 2.41 -6.39
C GLU A 85 -5.51 2.69 -5.84
N ASP A 86 -5.26 2.39 -4.56
CA ASP A 86 -3.94 2.58 -3.97
C ASP A 86 -2.89 1.73 -4.70
N LEU A 87 -3.20 0.47 -4.99
CA LEU A 87 -2.30 -0.43 -5.70
C LEU A 87 -1.99 0.08 -7.12
N TYR A 88 -3.02 0.48 -7.87
CA TYR A 88 -2.90 0.98 -9.23
C TYR A 88 -2.01 2.21 -9.33
N TYR A 89 -2.13 3.16 -8.40
CA TYR A 89 -1.34 4.38 -8.44
C TYR A 89 0.05 4.23 -7.82
N THR A 90 0.21 3.39 -6.80
CA THR A 90 1.40 3.44 -5.95
C THR A 90 2.35 2.26 -6.08
N TYR A 91 1.90 1.09 -6.55
CA TYR A 91 2.72 -0.11 -6.58
C TYR A 91 3.71 -0.12 -7.74
N ASP A 92 3.22 0.02 -8.97
CA ASP A 92 4.04 0.21 -10.16
C ASP A 92 3.61 1.46 -10.92
N ARG A 93 4.48 2.45 -10.93
CA ARG A 93 4.26 3.72 -11.62
C ARG A 93 4.30 3.57 -13.14
N ASN A 94 4.83 2.48 -13.69
CA ASN A 94 4.92 2.28 -15.13
C ASN A 94 3.63 1.78 -15.77
N ILE A 95 2.73 1.21 -14.98
CA ILE A 95 1.38 0.86 -15.41
C ILE A 95 0.66 2.17 -15.77
N MET A 96 0.12 2.28 -16.97
CA MET A 96 -0.55 3.48 -17.49
C MET A 96 -2.04 3.27 -17.79
N THR A 97 -2.49 2.02 -17.86
CA THR A 97 -3.89 1.65 -18.17
C THR A 97 -4.40 0.57 -17.23
N LEU A 98 -5.73 0.44 -17.12
CA LEU A 98 -6.37 -0.63 -16.37
C LEU A 98 -6.10 -2.01 -16.97
N GLU A 99 -5.99 -2.12 -18.31
CA GLU A 99 -5.65 -3.36 -18.97
C GLU A 99 -4.24 -3.85 -18.59
N GLU A 100 -3.25 -2.96 -18.54
CA GLU A 100 -1.90 -3.27 -18.03
C GLU A 100 -1.92 -3.65 -16.54
N PHE A 101 -2.80 -3.01 -15.77
CA PHE A 101 -2.96 -3.32 -14.35
C PHE A 101 -3.52 -4.73 -14.12
N VAL A 102 -4.47 -5.17 -14.94
CA VAL A 102 -4.99 -6.54 -14.89
C VAL A 102 -3.87 -7.56 -15.14
N ILE A 103 -3.04 -7.33 -16.15
CA ILE A 103 -1.88 -8.21 -16.43
C ILE A 103 -0.94 -8.27 -15.22
N PHE A 104 -0.74 -7.14 -14.53
CA PHE A 104 0.03 -7.11 -13.30
C PHE A 104 -0.64 -7.93 -12.17
N LEU A 105 -1.94 -7.74 -11.93
CA LEU A 105 -2.70 -8.44 -10.89
C LEU A 105 -2.70 -9.96 -11.08
N GLU A 106 -2.94 -10.42 -12.31
CA GLU A 106 -2.89 -11.84 -12.65
C GLU A 106 -1.53 -12.43 -12.32
N ARG A 107 -0.44 -11.75 -12.71
CA ARG A 107 0.93 -12.21 -12.43
C ARG A 107 1.24 -12.28 -10.92
N THR A 108 0.68 -11.38 -10.11
CA THR A 108 0.91 -11.39 -8.66
C THR A 108 0.05 -12.42 -7.93
N ASN A 109 -1.14 -12.73 -8.44
CA ASN A 109 -2.04 -13.72 -7.85
C ASN A 109 -1.67 -15.19 -8.17
N HIS A 110 -0.61 -15.42 -8.94
CA HIS A 110 -0.11 -16.74 -9.29
C HIS A 110 1.05 -17.25 -8.40
N TRP A 111 1.29 -16.64 -7.24
CA TRP A 111 2.35 -17.02 -6.30
C TRP A 111 1.81 -17.51 -4.95
#